data_AF-A0A5J9V9U9-F1
#
_entry.id   AF-A0A5J9V9U9-F1
#
_cell.length_a   1.000
_cell.length_b   1.000
_cell.length_c   1.000
_cell.angle_alpha   90.00
_cell.angle_beta   90.00
_cell.angle_gamma   90.00
#
_symmetry.space_group_name_H-M   'P 1'
#
loop_
_entity.id
_entity.type
_entity.pdbx_description
1 polymer ?
#
loop_
_entity_poly.entity_id
_entity_poly.type
_entity_poly.pdbx_seq_one_letter_code
_entity_poly.pdbx_strand_id
1 'polypeptide(L)'
;MQDADAPNALDVHPIVTSSHRSTFRLLHPATPATVSLAAGHLAPFLSRTTAGLLERYRPLTSRGGLVLLERWCVNMSRWDMCVYDLMTNNRAFFPLPSEVRSGRYEHRSDLLDVNHLIKYALLTVADDGVGSSFFIVAAAIINRVNERVALRVQTLSSADGGEWGPVAYLNNPARPWSVPLHHDNATVVIDGVVHWLLVLSNDILTYNISTATTGLIRLPVDANYRVSDSCLGSSPDGKLCLFTMDGHTLSIWLLSESPGGAWMWRAVVDMKVTLRSLLSLKEWDNHWIVLESYGDQRSGAVLLRLLVAGGRNELLVLDMETMQTRRIDKS
;
A
#
# COMPACT_ATOMS: atom_id res chain seq x y z
N MET A 1 60.18 -9.44 -10.95
CA MET A 1 60.68 -9.34 -9.57
C MET A 1 60.96 -7.88 -9.29
N GLN A 2 60.20 -7.11 -8.52
CA GLN A 2 58.80 -7.17 -8.08
C GLN A 2 58.52 -5.71 -7.65
N ASP A 3 57.84 -4.92 -8.48
CA ASP A 3 57.43 -3.55 -8.13
C ASP A 3 56.28 -3.61 -7.11
N ALA A 4 56.41 -2.87 -6.01
CA ALA A 4 55.39 -2.77 -4.98
C ALA A 4 54.47 -1.59 -5.28
N ASP A 5 53.36 -1.87 -5.96
CA ASP A 5 52.20 -0.99 -6.09
C ASP A 5 51.51 -0.81 -4.73
N ALA A 6 51.40 0.44 -4.28
CA ALA A 6 50.53 0.82 -3.18
C ALA A 6 49.08 0.95 -3.72
N PRO A 7 48.07 0.29 -3.10
CA PRO A 7 46.71 0.39 -3.60
C PRO A 7 46.07 1.72 -3.22
N ASN A 8 45.62 2.46 -4.25
CA ASN A 8 44.70 3.58 -4.13
C ASN A 8 43.48 3.17 -3.29
N ALA A 9 43.29 3.84 -2.15
CA ALA A 9 42.06 3.79 -1.39
C ALA A 9 40.96 4.48 -2.20
N LEU A 10 40.18 3.68 -2.93
CA LEU A 10 38.88 4.10 -3.45
C LEU A 10 37.96 4.28 -2.24
N ASP A 11 37.59 5.53 -1.97
CA ASP A 11 36.48 5.89 -1.09
C ASP A 11 35.19 5.28 -1.65
N VAL A 12 34.88 4.06 -1.18
CA VAL A 12 33.59 3.43 -1.41
C VAL A 12 32.61 4.05 -0.43
N HIS A 13 32.00 5.17 -0.83
CA HIS A 13 30.77 5.62 -0.17
C HIS A 13 29.73 4.49 -0.27
N PRO A 14 29.17 4.02 0.85
CA PRO A 14 28.14 3.01 0.80
C PRO A 14 26.93 3.61 0.08
N ILE A 15 26.62 3.05 -1.08
CA ILE A 15 25.40 3.36 -1.82
C ILE A 15 24.22 2.92 -0.95
N VAL A 16 23.68 3.86 -0.17
CA VAL A 16 22.43 3.72 0.58
C VAL A 16 21.28 3.72 -0.43
N THR A 17 21.04 2.59 -1.10
CA THR A 17 19.89 2.41 -1.99
C THR A 17 19.21 1.07 -1.70
N SER A 18 18.17 1.09 -0.85
CA SER A 18 17.00 0.18 -0.95
C SER A 18 16.05 0.28 0.26
N SER A 19 16.51 0.68 1.46
CA SER A 19 15.68 0.65 2.67
C SER A 19 14.65 1.79 2.77
N HIS A 20 14.92 2.96 2.20
CA HIS A 20 14.00 4.11 2.23
C HIS A 20 12.79 3.99 1.29
N ARG A 21 12.74 2.99 0.39
CA ARG A 21 11.64 2.88 -0.60
C ARG A 21 10.32 2.41 0.01
N SER A 22 10.36 1.66 1.10
CA SER A 22 9.17 1.04 1.71
C SER A 22 8.58 1.88 2.85
N THR A 23 9.38 2.76 3.45
CA THR A 23 9.04 3.54 4.67
C THR A 23 8.01 4.63 4.40
N PHE A 24 8.14 5.33 3.27
CA PHE A 24 7.32 6.50 2.93
C PHE A 24 5.95 6.15 2.34
N ARG A 25 5.71 4.87 1.99
CA ARG A 25 4.43 4.43 1.43
C ARG A 25 3.34 4.24 2.48
N LEU A 26 3.75 4.11 3.75
CA LEU A 26 2.87 3.72 4.86
C LEU A 26 2.43 4.90 5.72
N LEU A 27 3.09 6.05 5.60
CA LEU A 27 2.79 7.20 6.43
C LEU A 27 2.29 8.35 5.59
N HIS A 28 1.05 8.76 5.87
CA HIS A 28 0.45 9.95 5.32
C HIS A 28 0.94 11.17 6.08
N PRO A 29 1.70 12.08 5.45
CA PRO A 29 2.04 13.33 6.07
C PRO A 29 0.84 14.26 5.95
N ALA A 30 -0.08 14.17 6.91
CA ALA A 30 -1.07 15.23 7.11
C ALA A 30 -0.39 16.55 7.52
N THR A 31 0.79 16.49 8.16
CA THR A 31 1.57 17.64 8.60
C THR A 31 3.09 17.41 8.42
N PRO A 32 3.92 18.48 8.41
CA PRO A 32 5.39 18.34 8.47
C PRO A 32 5.87 17.51 9.67
N ALA A 33 5.13 17.51 10.79
CA ALA A 33 5.42 16.69 11.96
C ALA A 33 5.29 15.18 11.67
N THR A 34 4.33 14.75 10.85
CA THR A 34 4.19 13.35 10.44
C THR A 34 5.28 12.90 9.44
N VAL A 35 5.81 13.82 8.62
CA VAL A 35 7.01 13.54 7.78
C VAL A 35 8.23 13.30 8.66
N SER A 36 8.43 14.16 9.67
CA SER A 36 9.52 14.02 10.65
C SER A 36 9.36 12.74 11.48
N LEU A 37 8.13 12.37 11.85
CA LEU A 37 7.83 11.11 12.53
C LEU A 37 8.18 9.88 11.66
N ALA A 38 7.83 9.91 10.36
CA ALA A 38 8.16 8.84 9.42
C ALA A 38 9.68 8.67 9.24
N ALA A 39 10.38 9.79 9.06
CA ALA A 39 11.83 9.81 8.87
C ALA A 39 12.60 9.49 10.16
N GLY A 40 12.11 9.96 11.32
CA GLY A 40 12.77 9.80 12.62
C GLY A 40 12.44 8.50 13.34
N HIS A 41 11.22 7.97 13.21
CA HIS A 41 10.78 6.79 13.96
C HIS A 41 10.69 5.51 13.12
N LEU A 42 10.22 5.54 11.86
CA LEU A 42 10.18 4.31 11.04
C LEU A 42 11.49 4.01 10.32
N ALA A 43 12.21 5.04 9.86
CA ALA A 43 13.45 4.83 9.12
C ALA A 43 14.50 4.04 9.93
N PRO A 44 14.71 4.25 11.25
CA PRO A 44 15.63 3.41 12.03
C PRO A 44 15.23 1.94 12.14
N PHE A 45 13.93 1.61 12.11
CA PHE A 45 13.46 0.22 12.14
C PHE A 45 13.52 -0.46 10.76
N LEU A 46 13.43 0.31 9.68
CA LEU A 46 13.49 -0.19 8.29
C LEU A 46 14.91 -0.12 7.69
N SER A 47 15.75 0.77 8.22
CA SER A 47 17.16 0.96 7.89
C SER A 47 18.02 0.37 9.00
N ARG A 48 18.36 -0.91 8.84
CA ARG A 48 19.34 -1.62 9.66
C ARG A 48 20.59 -0.77 9.96
N THR A 49 20.82 -0.46 11.24
CA THR A 49 22.10 -0.58 11.99
C THR A 49 21.99 0.19 13.31
N THR A 50 21.23 -0.34 14.27
CA THR A 50 21.51 -0.12 15.69
C THR A 50 21.88 -1.47 16.29
N ALA A 51 23.01 -1.51 16.97
CA ALA A 51 23.63 -2.73 17.47
C ALA A 51 22.65 -3.50 18.38
N GLY A 52 22.16 -4.66 17.93
CA GLY A 52 21.50 -5.64 18.82
C GLY A 52 20.23 -6.36 18.34
N LEU A 53 19.57 -5.96 17.24
CA LEU A 53 18.34 -6.63 16.79
C LEU A 53 18.58 -7.54 15.56
N LEU A 54 18.57 -8.86 15.76
CA LEU A 54 18.68 -9.92 14.74
C LEU A 54 17.42 -10.05 13.84
N GLU A 55 16.61 -9.00 13.75
CA GLU A 55 15.23 -9.05 13.27
C GLU A 55 15.03 -8.13 12.08
N ARG A 56 14.34 -8.63 11.04
CA ARG A 56 13.90 -7.81 9.91
C ARG A 56 12.39 -7.65 10.01
N TYR A 57 11.90 -6.41 9.93
CA TYR A 57 10.48 -6.12 9.78
C TYR A 57 10.21 -5.71 8.34
N ARG A 58 9.16 -6.27 7.76
CA ARG A 58 8.62 -5.91 6.46
C ARG A 58 7.23 -5.31 6.69
N PRO A 59 6.97 -4.07 6.26
CA PRO A 59 5.63 -3.53 6.35
C PRO A 59 4.68 -4.20 5.34
N LEU A 60 3.43 -4.36 5.75
CA LEU A 60 2.37 -5.00 4.97
C LEU A 60 1.25 -4.03 4.59
N THR A 61 0.83 -3.17 5.52
CA THR A 61 -0.18 -2.12 5.32
C THR A 61 -0.15 -1.17 6.52
N SER A 62 -0.85 -0.05 6.44
CA SER A 62 -0.99 0.91 7.54
C SER A 62 -2.36 1.56 7.51
N ARG A 63 -2.81 2.04 8.67
CA ARG A 63 -4.03 2.82 8.83
C ARG A 63 -4.07 3.53 10.18
N GLY A 64 -4.50 4.78 10.20
CA GLY A 64 -4.76 5.56 11.42
C GLY A 64 -3.52 5.68 12.30
N GLY A 65 -2.34 5.87 11.71
CA GLY A 65 -1.07 5.89 12.45
C GLY A 65 -0.59 4.52 12.97
N LEU A 66 -1.31 3.44 12.67
CA LEU A 66 -0.86 2.07 12.93
C LEU A 66 -0.22 1.47 11.68
N VAL A 67 0.82 0.67 11.87
CA VAL A 67 1.51 -0.06 10.80
C VAL A 67 1.48 -1.55 11.10
N LEU A 68 0.99 -2.34 10.15
CA LEU A 68 1.08 -3.78 10.19
C LEU A 68 2.44 -4.21 9.64
N LEU A 69 3.21 -4.93 10.46
CA LEU A 69 4.53 -5.43 10.13
C LEU A 69 4.54 -6.97 10.16
N GLU A 70 5.19 -7.57 9.17
CA GLU A 70 5.63 -8.96 9.18
C GLU A 70 7.06 -9.00 9.71
N ARG A 71 7.31 -9.82 10.73
CA ARG A 71 8.65 -10.00 11.29
C ARG A 71 9.26 -11.30 10.77
N TRP A 72 10.51 -11.19 10.33
CA TRP A 72 11.37 -12.31 10.00
C TRP A 72 12.64 -12.27 10.87
N CYS A 73 12.76 -13.24 11.79
CA CYS A 73 13.98 -13.43 12.55
C CYS A 73 15.01 -14.22 11.72
N VAL A 74 16.25 -13.72 11.63
CA VAL A 74 17.30 -14.34 10.80
C VAL A 74 17.82 -15.64 11.44
N ASN A 75 17.73 -15.78 12.77
CA ASN A 75 18.32 -16.90 13.52
C ASN A 75 17.30 -17.78 14.25
N MET A 76 16.00 -17.50 14.16
CA MET A 76 14.94 -18.36 14.72
C MET A 76 13.79 -18.52 13.74
N SER A 77 13.25 -19.73 13.64
CA SER A 77 12.08 -20.13 12.84
C SER A 77 10.76 -19.50 13.28
N ARG A 78 10.80 -18.38 14.02
CA ARG A 78 9.62 -17.67 14.51
C ARG A 78 9.24 -16.57 13.51
N TRP A 79 8.11 -16.79 12.87
CA TRP A 79 7.43 -15.82 12.03
C TRP A 79 6.22 -15.33 12.80
N ASP A 80 6.21 -14.05 13.13
CA ASP A 80 5.05 -13.39 13.75
C ASP A 80 4.75 -12.08 13.04
N MET A 81 3.59 -11.53 13.36
CA MET A 81 3.16 -10.23 12.90
C MET A 81 3.03 -9.30 14.10
N CYS A 82 3.19 -8.01 13.85
CA CYS A 82 2.82 -7.03 14.85
C CYS A 82 2.14 -5.81 14.24
N VAL A 83 1.22 -5.24 15.00
CA VAL A 83 0.74 -3.88 14.77
C VAL A 83 1.58 -2.96 15.62
N TYR A 84 2.20 -1.98 14.96
CA TYR A 84 3.02 -0.96 15.58
C TYR A 84 2.26 0.37 15.58
N ASP A 85 2.05 0.93 16.76
CA ASP A 85 1.48 2.27 16.94
C ASP A 85 2.61 3.29 16.91
N LEU A 86 2.58 4.17 15.90
CA LEU A 86 3.63 5.16 15.69
C LEU A 86 3.60 6.31 16.70
N MET A 87 2.43 6.59 17.27
CA MET A 87 2.24 7.70 18.20
C MET A 87 2.68 7.31 19.60
N THR A 88 2.46 6.06 19.99
CA THR A 88 2.78 5.57 21.33
C THR A 88 4.02 4.69 21.39
N ASN A 89 4.59 4.30 20.24
CA ASN A 89 5.67 3.31 20.12
C ASN A 89 5.28 1.92 20.67
N ASN A 90 3.98 1.66 20.88
CA ASN A 90 3.47 0.38 21.36
C ASN A 90 3.43 -0.67 20.26
N ARG A 91 3.51 -1.95 20.66
CA ARG A 91 3.49 -3.11 19.75
C ARG A 91 2.57 -4.19 20.29
N ALA A 92 1.66 -4.65 19.44
CA ALA A 92 0.86 -5.84 19.68
C ALA A 92 1.31 -6.96 18.74
N PHE A 93 1.79 -8.07 19.29
CA PHE A 93 2.28 -9.22 18.52
C PHE A 93 1.22 -10.32 18.44
N PHE A 94 1.15 -11.00 17.31
CA PHE A 94 0.22 -12.10 17.06
C PHE A 94 0.81 -13.09 16.06
N PRO A 95 0.33 -14.35 16.05
CA PRO A 95 0.80 -15.35 15.10
C PRO A 95 0.43 -14.97 13.65
N LEU A 96 1.09 -15.62 12.69
CA LEU A 96 0.64 -15.57 11.30
C LEU A 96 -0.72 -16.28 11.12
N PRO A 97 -1.56 -15.87 10.16
CA PRO A 97 -2.78 -16.59 9.83
C PRO A 97 -2.42 -17.95 9.22
N SER A 98 -2.58 -19.01 10.01
CA SER A 98 -2.07 -20.36 9.73
C SER A 98 -2.71 -20.98 8.48
N GLU A 99 -4.00 -20.79 8.28
CA GLU A 99 -4.79 -21.46 7.23
C GLU A 99 -4.97 -20.63 5.95
N VAL A 100 -4.80 -19.31 6.04
CA VAL A 100 -4.66 -18.44 4.87
C VAL A 100 -3.27 -18.61 4.22
N ARG A 101 -2.23 -18.92 5.03
CA ARG A 101 -0.88 -19.29 4.55
C ARG A 101 -0.65 -20.76 4.30
N SER A 102 -1.54 -21.67 4.74
CA SER A 102 -1.33 -23.12 4.65
C SER A 102 -1.24 -23.67 3.22
N GLY A 103 -1.44 -22.84 2.19
CA GLY A 103 -0.79 -23.02 0.89
C GLY A 103 0.73 -22.85 0.97
N ARG A 104 1.39 -23.38 2.02
CA ARG A 104 2.85 -23.46 2.13
C ARG A 104 3.31 -24.20 0.89
N TYR A 105 4.02 -23.50 0.00
CA TYR A 105 5.10 -24.06 -0.82
C TYR A 105 4.95 -25.56 -1.12
N GLU A 106 3.81 -25.99 -1.67
CA GLU A 106 3.79 -27.23 -2.42
C GLU A 106 4.47 -26.86 -3.72
N HIS A 107 5.79 -26.87 -3.65
CA HIS A 107 6.68 -26.95 -4.79
C HIS A 107 6.50 -28.33 -5.41
N ARG A 108 5.26 -28.69 -5.78
CA ARG A 108 5.06 -29.53 -6.95
C ARG A 108 5.27 -28.61 -8.13
N SER A 109 6.56 -28.52 -8.47
CA SER A 109 7.01 -28.50 -9.84
C SER A 109 6.07 -29.39 -10.65
N ASP A 110 5.04 -28.78 -11.24
CA ASP A 110 4.39 -29.14 -12.49
C ASP A 110 3.35 -28.04 -12.79
N LEU A 111 3.70 -27.16 -13.73
CA LEU A 111 2.84 -26.24 -14.49
C LEU A 111 2.37 -24.93 -13.79
N LEU A 112 3.13 -23.84 -13.98
CA LEU A 112 2.75 -22.44 -14.31
C LEU A 112 1.50 -21.70 -13.73
N ASP A 113 0.64 -22.28 -12.89
CA ASP A 113 -0.77 -21.84 -12.86
C ASP A 113 -1.35 -21.27 -11.55
N VAL A 114 -0.60 -21.16 -10.44
CA VAL A 114 -1.17 -20.69 -9.16
C VAL A 114 -0.35 -19.58 -8.51
N ASN A 115 -0.90 -18.37 -8.50
CA ASN A 115 -0.39 -17.25 -7.69
C ASN A 115 -1.18 -17.17 -6.38
N HIS A 116 -0.49 -17.39 -5.25
CA HIS A 116 -1.03 -17.20 -3.92
C HIS A 116 -0.66 -15.81 -3.39
N LEU A 117 -1.61 -14.88 -3.38
CA LEU A 117 -1.40 -13.53 -2.86
C LEU A 117 -2.26 -13.31 -1.62
N ILE A 118 -1.57 -13.12 -0.49
CA ILE A 118 -2.22 -12.72 0.76
C ILE A 118 -2.19 -11.20 0.82
N LYS A 119 -3.36 -10.60 0.94
CA LYS A 119 -3.53 -9.17 1.16
C LYS A 119 -4.07 -8.94 2.56
N TYR A 120 -3.53 -7.93 3.22
CA TYR A 120 -3.93 -7.52 4.54
C TYR A 120 -4.62 -6.17 4.48
N ALA A 121 -5.65 -5.99 5.30
CA ALA A 121 -6.26 -4.71 5.55
C ALA A 121 -6.30 -4.47 7.06
N LEU A 122 -5.91 -3.27 7.48
CA LEU A 122 -5.98 -2.82 8.87
C LEU A 122 -7.20 -1.92 9.05
N LEU A 123 -7.88 -2.07 10.19
CA LEU A 123 -9.03 -1.28 10.61
C LEU A 123 -8.78 -0.78 12.02
N THR A 124 -9.22 0.44 12.30
CA THR A 124 -9.23 1.04 13.63
C THR A 124 -10.67 1.36 14.01
N VAL A 125 -11.04 1.12 15.26
CA VAL A 125 -12.41 1.42 15.75
C VAL A 125 -12.61 2.92 15.93
N ALA A 126 -11.55 3.66 16.20
CA ALA A 126 -11.57 5.12 16.30
C ALA A 126 -10.78 5.77 15.16
N ASP A 127 -11.28 6.92 14.70
CA ASP A 127 -10.66 7.77 13.66
C ASP A 127 -9.36 8.45 14.16
N ASP A 128 -9.05 8.38 15.46
CA ASP A 128 -7.91 9.08 16.10
C ASP A 128 -6.65 8.21 16.31
N GLY A 129 -6.72 6.89 16.07
CA GLY A 129 -5.55 6.04 15.87
C GLY A 129 -4.66 5.75 17.10
N VAL A 130 -4.87 6.42 18.23
CA VAL A 130 -3.99 6.31 19.41
C VAL A 130 -4.56 5.31 20.41
N GLY A 131 -3.80 4.24 20.72
CA GLY A 131 -4.17 3.28 21.77
C GLY A 131 -5.47 2.49 21.54
N SER A 132 -6.02 2.54 20.32
CA SER A 132 -7.33 1.98 19.98
C SER A 132 -7.26 0.51 19.62
N SER A 133 -8.36 -0.21 19.87
CA SER A 133 -8.55 -1.55 19.34
C SER A 133 -8.49 -1.52 17.80
N PHE A 134 -7.66 -2.37 17.24
CA PHE A 134 -7.55 -2.61 15.81
C PHE A 134 -8.18 -3.96 15.42
N PHE A 135 -8.51 -4.06 14.14
CA PHE A 135 -9.01 -5.26 13.49
C PHE A 135 -8.24 -5.48 12.19
N ILE A 136 -7.88 -6.72 11.90
CA ILE A 136 -7.08 -7.11 10.73
C ILE A 136 -7.89 -8.09 9.89
N VAL A 137 -7.91 -7.85 8.59
CA VAL A 137 -8.42 -8.80 7.60
C VAL A 137 -7.24 -9.36 6.83
N ALA A 138 -7.10 -10.68 6.80
CA ALA A 138 -6.16 -11.40 5.94
C ALA A 138 -6.96 -12.15 4.87
N ALA A 139 -6.75 -11.80 3.60
CA ALA A 139 -7.43 -12.41 2.46
C ALA A 139 -6.42 -13.12 1.55
N ALA A 140 -6.54 -14.44 1.40
CA ALA A 140 -5.85 -15.18 0.36
C ALA A 140 -6.70 -15.15 -0.92
N ILE A 141 -6.22 -14.37 -1.87
CA ILE A 141 -6.82 -14.23 -3.19
C ILE A 141 -6.03 -15.14 -4.12
N ILE A 142 -6.54 -16.36 -4.28
CA ILE A 142 -5.92 -17.40 -5.09
C ILE A 142 -6.41 -17.24 -6.51
N ASN A 143 -5.46 -17.21 -7.44
CA ASN A 143 -5.77 -17.13 -8.84
C ASN A 143 -5.33 -18.39 -9.56
N ARG A 144 -6.25 -18.92 -10.36
CA ARG A 144 -6.01 -19.97 -11.33
C ARG A 144 -6.52 -19.54 -12.68
N VAL A 145 -5.80 -20.06 -13.66
CA VAL A 145 -5.95 -19.90 -15.08
C VAL A 145 -7.37 -20.21 -15.54
N ASN A 146 -7.82 -21.45 -15.40
CA ASN A 146 -9.13 -21.85 -15.90
C ASN A 146 -10.17 -22.06 -14.80
N GLU A 147 -9.91 -21.56 -13.59
CA GLU A 147 -10.70 -21.91 -12.42
C GLU A 147 -10.90 -20.72 -11.49
N ARG A 148 -12.15 -20.49 -11.09
CA ARG A 148 -12.46 -19.59 -9.98
C ARG A 148 -12.19 -20.30 -8.67
N VAL A 149 -11.16 -19.86 -7.97
CA VAL A 149 -10.86 -20.37 -6.63
C VAL A 149 -11.56 -19.50 -5.59
N ALA A 150 -12.16 -20.15 -4.59
CA ALA A 150 -12.80 -19.47 -3.47
C ALA A 150 -11.83 -18.50 -2.78
N LEU A 151 -12.35 -17.32 -2.43
CA LEU A 151 -11.65 -16.36 -1.58
C LEU A 151 -11.59 -16.94 -0.16
N ARG A 152 -10.41 -16.92 0.46
CA ARG A 152 -10.26 -17.32 1.87
C ARG A 152 -9.96 -16.09 2.70
N VAL A 153 -10.76 -15.87 3.74
CA VAL A 153 -10.58 -14.72 4.64
C VAL A 153 -10.48 -15.19 6.08
N GLN A 154 -9.52 -14.65 6.80
CA GLN A 154 -9.46 -14.70 8.25
C GLN A 154 -9.43 -13.29 8.81
N THR A 155 -9.97 -13.14 10.01
CA THR A 155 -10.00 -11.86 10.71
C THR A 155 -9.41 -12.02 12.10
N LEU A 156 -8.79 -10.94 12.59
CA LEU A 156 -8.23 -10.87 13.93
C LEU A 156 -8.67 -9.55 14.55
N SER A 157 -9.15 -9.63 15.78
CA SER A 157 -9.56 -8.47 16.58
C SER A 157 -8.66 -8.37 17.79
N SER A 158 -8.08 -7.18 18.01
CA SER A 158 -7.31 -6.92 19.23
C SER A 158 -8.19 -6.93 20.49
N ALA A 159 -9.50 -6.66 20.35
CA ALA A 159 -10.44 -6.71 21.47
C ALA A 159 -10.72 -8.16 21.92
N ASP A 160 -10.59 -9.12 21.00
CA ASP A 160 -10.87 -10.55 21.26
C ASP A 160 -9.58 -11.33 21.56
N GLY A 161 -8.60 -10.68 22.20
CA GLY A 161 -7.34 -11.32 22.62
C GLY A 161 -6.29 -11.47 21.51
N GLY A 162 -6.55 -10.99 20.29
CA GLY A 162 -5.57 -11.00 19.21
C GLY A 162 -5.35 -12.39 18.59
N GLU A 163 -6.34 -13.26 18.66
CA GLU A 163 -6.34 -14.55 17.96
C GLU A 163 -7.01 -14.45 16.60
N TRP A 164 -6.55 -15.26 15.64
CA TRP A 164 -7.20 -15.36 14.34
C TRP A 164 -8.48 -16.18 14.46
N GLY A 165 -9.57 -15.63 13.92
CA GLY A 165 -10.84 -16.34 13.77
C GLY A 165 -10.80 -17.47 12.72
N PRO A 166 -11.92 -18.18 12.56
CA PRO A 166 -12.05 -19.25 11.56
C PRO A 166 -11.88 -18.71 10.13
N VAL A 167 -11.45 -19.58 9.21
CA VAL A 167 -11.39 -19.26 7.78
C VAL A 167 -12.79 -19.24 7.18
N ALA A 168 -13.18 -18.11 6.62
CA ALA A 168 -14.34 -18.02 5.74
C ALA A 168 -13.94 -18.39 4.31
N TYR A 169 -14.71 -19.29 3.70
CA TYR A 169 -14.59 -19.65 2.28
C TYR A 169 -15.72 -18.99 1.51
N LEU A 170 -15.37 -18.07 0.63
CA LEU A 170 -16.32 -17.20 -0.04
C LEU A 170 -16.23 -17.39 -1.55
N ASN A 171 -17.37 -17.22 -2.22
CA ASN A 171 -17.38 -17.17 -3.67
C ASN A 171 -16.46 -16.05 -4.15
N ASN A 172 -15.65 -16.30 -5.18
CA ASN A 172 -14.83 -15.26 -5.78
C ASN A 172 -15.56 -14.73 -7.04
N PRO A 173 -16.15 -13.53 -6.99
CA PRO A 173 -16.88 -12.98 -8.12
C PRO A 173 -15.94 -12.52 -9.25
N ALA A 174 -14.65 -12.34 -8.96
CA ALA A 174 -13.66 -11.92 -9.95
C ALA A 174 -13.52 -12.95 -11.08
N ARG A 175 -13.10 -12.46 -12.24
CA ARG A 175 -12.75 -13.34 -13.36
C ARG A 175 -11.56 -14.22 -12.96
N PRO A 176 -11.45 -15.45 -13.50
CA PRO A 176 -10.19 -16.16 -13.49
C PRO A 176 -9.08 -15.24 -13.99
N TRP A 177 -7.83 -15.52 -13.61
CA TRP A 177 -6.65 -14.71 -13.93
C TRP A 177 -6.51 -13.38 -13.20
N SER A 178 -7.58 -12.86 -12.60
CA SER A 178 -7.54 -11.56 -11.93
C SER A 178 -6.85 -11.68 -10.58
N VAL A 179 -5.82 -10.87 -10.37
CA VAL A 179 -5.10 -10.77 -9.10
C VAL A 179 -5.19 -9.36 -8.55
N PRO A 180 -5.12 -9.19 -7.22
CA PRO A 180 -4.95 -7.87 -6.63
C PRO A 180 -3.66 -7.23 -7.13
N LEU A 181 -3.69 -5.93 -7.38
CA LEU A 181 -2.48 -5.20 -7.72
C LEU A 181 -1.44 -5.34 -6.59
N HIS A 182 -0.19 -5.58 -6.96
CA HIS A 182 0.85 -5.95 -6.00
C HIS A 182 1.26 -4.82 -5.05
N HIS A 183 1.02 -3.56 -5.44
CA HIS A 183 1.39 -2.39 -4.64
C HIS A 183 0.54 -2.28 -3.38
N ASP A 184 1.16 -1.78 -2.30
CA ASP A 184 0.56 -1.68 -0.96
C ASP A 184 -0.68 -0.76 -0.94
N ASN A 185 -0.81 0.13 -1.94
CA ASN A 185 -1.90 1.11 -2.09
C ASN A 185 -3.09 0.63 -2.94
N ALA A 186 -3.11 -0.65 -3.29
CA ALA A 186 -4.22 -1.24 -4.03
C ALA A 186 -5.42 -1.59 -3.14
N THR A 187 -5.30 -1.37 -1.83
CA THR A 187 -6.29 -1.74 -0.83
C THR A 187 -6.77 -0.51 -0.08
N VAL A 188 -8.08 -0.30 0.00
CA VAL A 188 -8.69 0.71 0.86
C VAL A 188 -9.86 0.10 1.61
N VAL A 189 -10.15 0.62 2.79
CA VAL A 189 -11.28 0.18 3.59
C VAL A 189 -12.18 1.36 3.89
N ILE A 190 -13.45 1.21 3.52
CA ILE A 190 -14.48 2.24 3.64
C ILE A 190 -15.69 1.59 4.27
N ASP A 191 -16.19 2.15 5.37
CA ASP A 191 -17.41 1.70 6.07
C ASP A 191 -17.48 0.18 6.31
N GLY A 192 -16.37 -0.41 6.76
CA GLY A 192 -16.27 -1.85 7.04
C GLY A 192 -16.21 -2.75 5.80
N VAL A 193 -16.06 -2.16 4.62
CA VAL A 193 -15.86 -2.88 3.35
C VAL A 193 -14.42 -2.71 2.89
N VAL A 194 -13.72 -3.83 2.69
CA VAL A 194 -12.38 -3.86 2.10
C VAL A 194 -12.49 -3.89 0.59
N HIS A 195 -11.70 -3.06 -0.09
CA HIS A 195 -11.68 -2.90 -1.54
C HIS A 195 -10.28 -3.20 -2.06
N TRP A 196 -10.15 -4.15 -2.97
CA TRP A 196 -8.89 -4.48 -3.64
C TRP A 196 -9.00 -4.21 -5.14
N LEU A 197 -8.12 -3.36 -5.66
CA LEU A 197 -8.00 -3.12 -7.09
C LEU A 197 -7.43 -4.37 -7.78
N LEU A 198 -8.16 -4.93 -8.75
CA LEU A 198 -7.73 -6.11 -9.48
C LEU A 198 -7.07 -5.75 -10.82
N VAL A 199 -5.99 -6.45 -11.13
CA VAL A 199 -5.33 -6.42 -12.44
C VAL A 199 -6.09 -7.31 -13.41
N LEU A 200 -6.12 -6.93 -14.69
CA LEU A 200 -6.69 -7.65 -15.84
C LEU A 200 -8.22 -7.69 -15.93
N SER A 201 -8.96 -7.65 -14.81
CA SER A 201 -10.44 -7.63 -14.84
C SER A 201 -11.03 -6.23 -15.02
N ASN A 202 -10.27 -5.17 -14.77
CA ASN A 202 -10.78 -3.80 -14.64
C ASN A 202 -11.91 -3.71 -13.61
N ASP A 203 -11.74 -4.40 -12.49
CA ASP A 203 -12.72 -4.47 -11.42
C ASP A 203 -12.04 -4.24 -10.05
N ILE A 204 -12.85 -3.92 -9.05
CA ILE A 204 -12.48 -3.86 -7.63
C ILE A 204 -13.20 -5.00 -6.92
N LEU A 205 -12.43 -5.90 -6.31
CA LEU A 205 -12.98 -6.93 -5.42
C LEU A 205 -13.36 -6.26 -4.09
N THR A 206 -14.55 -6.56 -3.59
CA THR A 206 -15.00 -6.06 -2.29
C THR A 206 -15.27 -7.20 -1.32
N TYR A 207 -15.01 -6.96 -0.05
CA TYR A 207 -15.38 -7.84 1.06
C TYR A 207 -15.98 -7.02 2.19
N ASN A 208 -17.27 -7.24 2.46
CA ASN A 208 -17.95 -6.64 3.60
C ASN A 208 -17.70 -7.50 4.85
N ILE A 209 -17.04 -6.90 5.84
CA ILE A 209 -16.61 -7.59 7.06
C ILE A 209 -17.82 -8.00 7.91
N SER A 210 -18.85 -7.15 7.97
CA SER A 210 -20.03 -7.39 8.82
C SER A 210 -20.91 -8.53 8.32
N THR A 211 -21.06 -8.65 6.99
CA THR A 211 -21.93 -9.65 6.37
C THR A 211 -21.15 -10.86 5.84
N ALA A 212 -19.82 -10.83 5.89
CA ALA A 212 -18.93 -11.80 5.26
C ALA A 212 -19.28 -12.07 3.78
N THR A 213 -19.65 -11.02 3.04
CA THR A 213 -20.02 -11.13 1.62
C THR A 213 -18.99 -10.50 0.72
N THR A 214 -18.84 -11.08 -0.46
CA THR A 214 -17.98 -10.56 -1.53
C THR A 214 -18.78 -9.90 -2.63
N GLY A 215 -18.24 -8.84 -3.21
CA GLY A 215 -18.84 -8.17 -4.35
C GLY A 215 -17.79 -7.73 -5.38
N LEU A 216 -18.26 -7.13 -6.46
CA LEU A 216 -17.41 -6.63 -7.52
C LEU A 216 -17.92 -5.25 -7.96
N ILE A 217 -17.02 -4.27 -8.02
CA ILE A 217 -17.32 -2.93 -8.55
C ILE A 217 -16.53 -2.78 -9.85
N ARG A 218 -17.21 -2.49 -10.94
CA ARG A 218 -16.56 -2.28 -12.25
C ARG A 218 -15.86 -0.94 -12.26
N LEU A 219 -14.65 -0.86 -12.81
CA LEU A 219 -13.96 0.41 -13.03
C LEU A 219 -14.65 1.23 -14.16
N PRO A 220 -14.45 2.56 -14.21
CA PRO A 220 -15.00 3.39 -15.29
C PRO A 220 -14.44 2.92 -16.65
N VAL A 221 -15.33 2.72 -17.63
CA VAL A 221 -15.05 2.05 -18.92
C VAL A 221 -14.27 2.93 -19.90
N ASP A 222 -14.43 4.26 -19.83
CA ASP A 222 -13.93 5.21 -20.84
C ASP A 222 -12.46 5.64 -20.64
N ALA A 223 -11.74 4.90 -19.81
CA ALA A 223 -10.53 5.42 -19.21
C ALA A 223 -9.35 4.57 -19.69
N ASN A 224 -8.60 5.13 -20.63
CA ASN A 224 -7.49 4.47 -21.34
C ASN A 224 -6.21 4.37 -20.47
N TYR A 225 -6.37 4.15 -19.17
CA TYR A 225 -5.26 4.09 -18.22
C TYR A 225 -4.79 2.65 -17.98
N ARG A 226 -3.53 2.53 -17.55
CA ARG A 226 -3.02 1.25 -17.04
C ARG A 226 -3.43 1.10 -15.59
N VAL A 227 -4.14 0.02 -15.26
CA VAL A 227 -4.53 -0.30 -13.87
C VAL A 227 -3.30 -0.39 -12.94
N SER A 228 -2.12 -0.72 -13.49
CA SER A 228 -0.85 -0.69 -12.74
C SER A 228 -0.47 0.68 -12.20
N ASP A 229 -0.94 1.73 -12.87
CA ASP A 229 -0.66 3.14 -12.57
C ASP A 229 -1.89 3.77 -11.91
N SER A 230 -2.66 2.95 -11.19
CA SER A 230 -3.91 3.32 -10.52
C SER A 230 -3.95 2.81 -9.10
N CYS A 231 -4.85 3.38 -8.32
CA CYS A 231 -4.90 3.17 -6.89
C CYS A 231 -6.22 3.66 -6.32
N LEU A 232 -6.58 3.11 -5.16
CA LEU A 232 -7.82 3.42 -4.47
C LEU A 232 -7.55 4.34 -3.29
N GLY A 233 -8.54 5.14 -2.93
CA GLY A 233 -8.51 5.95 -1.73
C GLY A 233 -9.91 6.29 -1.25
N SER A 234 -9.97 7.08 -0.18
CA SER A 234 -11.21 7.65 0.35
C SER A 234 -11.22 9.15 0.11
N SER A 235 -12.34 9.70 -0.32
CA SER A 235 -12.58 11.14 -0.29
C SER A 235 -12.75 11.64 1.16
N PRO A 236 -12.70 12.97 1.40
CA PRO A 236 -12.97 13.56 2.71
C PRO A 236 -14.35 13.18 3.29
N ASP A 237 -15.36 13.02 2.43
CA ASP A 237 -16.71 12.58 2.80
C ASP A 237 -16.84 11.04 2.93
N GLY A 238 -15.73 10.29 2.84
CA GLY A 238 -15.72 8.85 3.08
C GLY A 238 -16.08 7.98 1.87
N LYS A 239 -16.22 8.55 0.66
CA LYS A 239 -16.57 7.80 -0.55
C LYS A 239 -15.35 7.18 -1.21
N LEU A 240 -15.58 6.08 -1.95
CA LEU A 240 -14.53 5.42 -2.71
C LEU A 240 -14.04 6.30 -3.85
N CYS A 241 -12.73 6.56 -3.89
CA CYS A 241 -12.05 7.23 -4.97
C CYS A 241 -11.15 6.26 -5.75
N LEU A 242 -11.07 6.50 -7.05
CA LEU A 242 -10.08 5.90 -7.94
C LEU A 242 -9.22 7.01 -8.53
N PHE A 243 -7.92 6.85 -8.41
CA PHE A 243 -6.91 7.73 -9.00
C PHE A 243 -6.19 6.97 -10.09
N THR A 244 -6.02 7.63 -11.23
CA THR A 244 -5.39 7.03 -12.40
C THR A 244 -4.42 8.02 -13.00
N MET A 245 -3.21 7.58 -13.30
CA MET A 245 -2.23 8.38 -14.02
C MET A 245 -2.19 7.95 -15.49
N ASP A 246 -2.34 8.91 -16.39
CA ASP A 246 -2.05 8.73 -17.82
C ASP A 246 -0.96 9.72 -18.23
N GLY A 247 0.28 9.21 -18.29
CA GLY A 247 1.48 10.03 -18.48
C GLY A 247 1.66 11.06 -17.36
N HIS A 248 1.17 12.27 -17.58
CA HIS A 248 1.24 13.39 -16.63
C HIS A 248 -0.14 13.94 -16.26
N THR A 249 -1.20 13.24 -16.64
CA THR A 249 -2.58 13.63 -16.34
C THR A 249 -3.07 12.76 -15.20
N LEU A 250 -3.37 13.38 -14.06
CA LEU A 250 -4.02 12.71 -12.95
C LEU A 250 -5.52 12.86 -13.09
N SER A 251 -6.24 11.74 -13.24
CA SER A 251 -7.71 11.72 -13.21
C SER A 251 -8.20 11.18 -11.88
N ILE A 252 -9.24 11.82 -11.36
CA ILE A 252 -9.85 11.49 -10.06
C ILE A 252 -11.32 11.14 -10.30
N TRP A 253 -11.69 9.92 -9.92
CA TRP A 253 -13.04 9.39 -10.03
C TRP A 253 -13.61 9.13 -8.64
N LEU A 254 -14.91 9.37 -8.48
CA LEU A 254 -15.65 9.15 -7.24
C LEU A 254 -16.78 8.16 -7.51
N LEU A 255 -16.92 7.15 -6.66
CA LEU A 255 -18.06 6.24 -6.75
C LEU A 255 -19.31 6.92 -6.17
N SER A 256 -20.35 7.05 -6.99
CA SER A 256 -21.64 7.59 -6.55
C SER A 256 -22.41 6.57 -5.71
N GLU A 257 -23.14 7.07 -4.71
CA GLU A 257 -24.08 6.30 -3.89
C GLU A 257 -25.42 6.00 -4.59
N SER A 258 -25.60 6.51 -5.82
CA SER A 258 -26.81 6.27 -6.60
C SER A 258 -27.02 4.77 -6.86
N PRO A 259 -28.28 4.27 -6.90
CA PRO A 259 -28.57 2.87 -7.21
C PRO A 259 -27.90 2.45 -8.51
N GLY A 260 -27.00 1.46 -8.43
CA GLY A 260 -26.17 1.01 -9.55
C GLY A 260 -24.70 1.44 -9.51
N GLY A 261 -24.28 2.28 -8.55
CA GLY A 261 -22.87 2.56 -8.27
C GLY A 261 -22.09 3.12 -9.45
N ALA A 262 -22.55 4.23 -10.02
CA ALA A 262 -21.87 4.85 -11.17
C ALA A 262 -20.64 5.64 -10.73
N TRP A 263 -19.53 5.49 -11.46
CA TRP A 263 -18.39 6.37 -11.32
C TRP A 263 -18.71 7.75 -11.87
N MET A 264 -18.44 8.78 -11.07
CA MET A 264 -18.50 10.18 -11.49
C MET A 264 -17.09 10.73 -11.60
N TRP A 265 -16.85 11.46 -12.68
CA TRP A 265 -15.59 12.15 -12.89
C TRP A 265 -15.52 13.39 -12.01
N ARG A 266 -14.54 13.46 -11.11
CA ARG A 266 -14.43 14.55 -10.12
C ARG A 266 -13.53 15.66 -10.62
N ALA A 267 -12.34 15.32 -11.10
CA ALA A 267 -11.35 16.29 -11.55
C ALA A 267 -10.29 15.65 -12.45
N VAL A 268 -9.66 16.49 -13.26
CA VAL A 268 -8.39 16.20 -13.92
C VAL A 268 -7.38 17.29 -13.62
N VAL A 269 -6.18 16.85 -13.24
CA VAL A 269 -5.06 17.72 -12.94
C VAL A 269 -3.96 17.47 -13.96
N ASP A 270 -3.62 18.49 -14.74
CA ASP A 270 -2.42 18.49 -15.57
C ASP A 270 -1.20 18.70 -14.68
N MET A 271 -0.47 17.62 -14.42
CA MET A 271 0.71 17.66 -13.58
C MET A 271 1.88 18.36 -14.26
N LYS A 272 1.95 18.46 -15.60
CA LYS A 272 3.03 19.21 -16.27
C LYS A 272 2.92 20.69 -15.95
N VAL A 273 1.73 21.26 -16.08
CA VAL A 273 1.49 22.69 -15.78
C VAL A 273 1.81 22.95 -14.30
N THR A 274 1.27 22.11 -13.43
CA THR A 274 1.46 22.22 -11.98
C THR A 274 2.93 22.17 -11.60
N LEU A 275 3.68 21.19 -12.11
CA LEU A 275 5.07 21.00 -11.75
C LEU A 275 6.03 21.97 -12.44
N ARG A 276 5.71 22.52 -13.61
CA ARG A 276 6.47 23.65 -14.19
C ARG A 276 6.50 24.83 -13.24
N SER A 277 5.36 25.13 -12.62
CA SER A 277 5.26 26.23 -11.66
C SER A 277 6.04 25.93 -10.38
N LEU A 278 6.02 24.70 -9.89
CA LEU A 278 6.64 24.30 -8.62
C LEU A 278 8.16 24.09 -8.70
N LEU A 279 8.66 23.55 -9.82
CA LEU A 279 10.03 23.03 -9.91
C LEU A 279 10.87 23.69 -11.02
N SER A 280 10.31 24.62 -11.79
CA SER A 280 11.02 25.31 -12.89
C SER A 280 11.70 24.35 -13.90
N LEU A 281 11.16 23.13 -14.05
CA LEU A 281 11.71 22.09 -14.94
C LEU A 281 11.45 22.44 -16.41
N LYS A 282 12.53 22.49 -17.20
CA LYS A 282 12.49 22.86 -18.63
C LYS A 282 12.17 21.69 -19.58
N GLU A 283 12.59 20.47 -19.26
CA GLU A 283 12.39 19.28 -20.10
C GLU A 283 11.54 18.23 -19.37
N TRP A 284 10.52 17.68 -20.05
CA TRP A 284 9.49 16.82 -19.44
C TRP A 284 9.47 15.40 -19.98
N ASP A 285 10.14 15.14 -21.10
CA ASP A 285 10.00 13.87 -21.82
C ASP A 285 10.69 12.69 -21.11
N ASN A 286 11.57 13.00 -20.13
CA ASN A 286 12.28 12.01 -19.31
C ASN A 286 11.74 11.91 -17.87
N HIS A 287 10.58 12.50 -17.59
CA HIS A 287 9.96 12.49 -16.27
C HIS A 287 8.72 11.61 -16.28
N TRP A 288 8.50 10.88 -15.19
CA TRP A 288 7.22 10.21 -14.97
C TRP A 288 6.79 10.31 -13.51
N ILE A 289 5.48 10.31 -13.31
CA ILE A 289 4.86 10.49 -12.00
C ILE A 289 4.31 9.15 -11.55
N VAL A 290 4.64 8.77 -10.33
CA VAL A 290 4.13 7.56 -9.70
C VAL A 290 3.24 7.94 -8.52
N LEU A 291 2.12 7.25 -8.48
CA LEU A 291 1.11 7.26 -7.45
C LEU A 291 1.63 6.46 -6.23
N GLU A 292 2.14 7.13 -5.18
CA GLU A 292 2.93 6.50 -4.10
C GLU A 292 2.13 6.08 -2.87
N SER A 293 1.06 6.78 -2.50
CA SER A 293 0.19 6.43 -1.36
C SER A 293 -1.04 7.36 -1.29
N TYR A 294 -2.15 6.87 -0.75
CA TYR A 294 -3.44 7.60 -0.65
C TYR A 294 -3.86 7.61 0.79
N GLY A 295 -4.07 8.81 1.33
CA GLY A 295 -4.59 9.03 2.67
C GLY A 295 -5.45 7.90 3.19
N ASP A 296 -4.96 7.19 4.20
CA ASP A 296 -5.86 6.53 5.11
C ASP A 296 -6.88 7.58 5.60
N GLN A 297 -8.14 7.15 5.53
CA GLN A 297 -9.36 7.88 5.89
C GLN A 297 -9.23 9.39 6.00
N ARG A 298 -9.54 10.08 4.90
CA ARG A 298 -9.88 11.50 4.89
C ARG A 298 -8.72 12.46 5.15
N SER A 299 -7.46 12.04 5.04
CA SER A 299 -6.33 12.99 5.07
C SER A 299 -6.47 14.11 4.02
N GLY A 300 -7.32 13.89 3.01
CA GLY A 300 -7.54 14.82 1.93
C GLY A 300 -6.27 15.01 1.11
N ALA A 301 -5.35 14.06 1.12
CA ALA A 301 -4.05 14.18 0.48
C ALA A 301 -3.68 12.94 -0.33
N VAL A 302 -3.11 13.19 -1.51
CA VAL A 302 -2.55 12.18 -2.41
C VAL A 302 -1.04 12.39 -2.52
N LEU A 303 -0.27 11.34 -2.23
CA LEU A 303 1.17 11.37 -2.35
C LEU A 303 1.60 10.93 -3.75
N LEU A 304 2.36 11.81 -4.40
CA LEU A 304 2.92 11.59 -5.72
C LEU A 304 4.45 11.62 -5.62
N ARG A 305 5.10 10.80 -6.45
CA ARG A 305 6.55 10.86 -6.64
C ARG A 305 6.85 11.23 -8.07
N LEU A 306 7.61 12.29 -8.23
CA LEU A 306 8.22 12.63 -9.50
C LEU A 306 9.55 11.89 -9.62
N LEU A 307 9.65 11.05 -10.65
CA LEU A 307 10.87 10.35 -11.00
C LEU A 307 11.58 11.15 -12.09
N VAL A 308 12.79 11.61 -11.78
CA VAL A 308 13.63 12.45 -12.63
C VAL A 308 14.78 11.58 -13.16
N ALA A 309 14.88 11.43 -14.49
CA ALA A 309 16.00 10.69 -15.08
C ALA A 309 17.35 11.31 -14.67
N GLY A 310 18.22 10.51 -14.03
CA GLY A 310 19.54 10.95 -13.57
C GLY A 310 19.55 11.93 -12.38
N GLY A 311 18.39 12.23 -11.79
CA GLY A 311 18.23 13.21 -10.73
C GLY A 311 17.71 12.65 -9.40
N ARG A 312 17.47 13.54 -8.44
CA ARG A 312 16.81 13.20 -7.18
C ARG A 312 15.30 13.12 -7.41
N ASN A 313 14.68 12.06 -6.87
CA ASN A 313 13.24 11.92 -6.86
C ASN A 313 12.61 12.92 -5.89
N GLU A 314 11.56 13.60 -6.34
CA GLU A 314 10.80 14.57 -5.55
C GLU A 314 9.51 13.93 -5.03
N LEU A 315 9.12 14.32 -3.82
CA LEU A 315 7.85 13.95 -3.20
C LEU A 315 6.91 15.14 -3.24
N LEU A 316 5.68 14.88 -3.63
CA LEU A 316 4.64 15.86 -3.83
C LEU A 316 3.38 15.42 -3.08
N VAL A 317 2.61 16.40 -2.63
CA VAL A 317 1.28 16.19 -2.05
C VAL A 317 0.29 16.96 -2.90
N LEU A 318 -0.74 16.29 -3.40
CA LEU A 318 -1.95 16.91 -3.91
C LEU A 318 -2.97 16.97 -2.79
N ASP A 319 -3.44 18.16 -2.47
CA ASP A 319 -4.56 18.40 -1.58
C ASP A 319 -5.88 18.18 -2.35
N MET A 320 -6.75 17.32 -1.82
CA MET A 320 -7.98 16.83 -2.44
C MET A 320 -9.17 17.77 -2.27
N GLU A 321 -9.06 18.78 -1.40
CA GLU A 321 -10.08 19.80 -1.22
C GLU A 321 -9.82 20.94 -2.20
N THR A 322 -8.59 21.44 -2.22
CA THR A 322 -8.17 22.59 -3.03
C THR A 322 -7.67 22.22 -4.42
N MET A 323 -7.37 20.94 -4.67
CA MET A 323 -6.72 20.43 -5.89
C MET A 323 -5.36 21.08 -6.16
N GLN A 324 -4.70 21.62 -5.13
CA GLN A 324 -3.37 22.21 -5.23
C GLN A 324 -2.29 21.19 -4.91
N THR A 325 -1.22 21.19 -5.70
CA THR A 325 -0.04 20.36 -5.44
C THR A 325 1.05 21.20 -4.78
N ARG A 326 1.74 20.62 -3.80
CA ARG A 326 2.92 21.20 -3.16
C ARG A 326 4.05 20.19 -3.04
N ARG A 327 5.28 20.69 -2.98
CA ARG A 327 6.47 19.88 -2.70
C ARG A 327 6.56 19.58 -1.21
N ILE A 328 6.97 18.36 -0.85
CA ILE A 328 7.40 18.05 0.51
C ILE A 328 8.91 18.27 0.60
N ASP A 329 9.31 19.30 1.33
CA ASP A 329 10.73 19.49 1.64
C ASP A 329 11.19 18.42 2.64
N LYS A 330 12.33 17.79 2.34
CA LYS A 330 12.97 16.87 3.28
C LYS A 330 13.64 17.71 4.36
N SER A 331 13.08 17.69 5.57
CA SER A 331 13.75 18.16 6.79
C SER A 331 14.96 17.29 7.10
#